data_AF-A0A7C5JK53-F1
#
_entry.id   AF-A0A7C5JK53-F1
#
_cell.length_a   1.000
_cell.length_b   1.000
_cell.length_c   1.000
_cell.angle_alpha   90.00
_cell.angle_beta   90.00
_cell.angle_gamma   90.00
#
_symmetry.space_group_name_H-M   'P 1'
#
loop_
_entity.id
_entity.type
_entity.pdbx_description
1 polymer ?
#
loop_
_entity_poly.entity_id
_entity_poly.type
_entity_poly.pdbx_seq_one_letter_code
_entity_poly.pdbx_strand_id
1 'polypeptide(L)'
;ANDEIPMWIGDKIYYMSDNGKHKRNNIWVYDIKTKTNRQITKFKKYDINFPSQGPDDIVFEAGGKLYILNLKTEKYNEVPVEVVSDFASIMPENKNTQNYRSYYNPSPDGNRILVEARGEIFSIPKEFGVTKNLSNSSSSAERYPAWSPDGKKIAYWSDKSGEYQMVVKDVKTGEEKTLTKFKNGYRYNIFWSPDSKKSIFVDQEGYFYLMDMQTGDYSNVDKIDGAHWAMNNFKVSWSNDSNWITYNKAVGNDNNAIFVYNVNSKEKKQLTSGFYDDSNPVFGTKGKYIFFTTTRSFSPIYSDYDATWVYPNATSLGFMTLQDSTASLLSERNDTVSIKKVEKGDKDKKEEKAKEKKEDKKTKKDKGEKKEEKTIKIDFAGIEDRMEILPVKAGNLGQLTAVDGKLIFMRYPNRGERNGKATLNYYDFKSRKTKKIIEGVNGYDVTADGKSIMVLKGRDAGIIKIAENQKLSKKVDFSNMNMNINPREEWHQIFREVWRLERDYFYDKNMHGVDWNKMYKVYSPLIDQCVTRYDVNFVIGQLLGEMNASHTYKGGGDQEYSPSKRVGYLGINWAKEGNLYKVAYIVKPASWETEVKSPLMQSGIEIEE
;
A
#
# COMPACT_ATOMS: atom_id res chain seq x y z
N ALA A 1 -16.89 14.16 -30.52
CA ALA A 1 -15.81 13.97 -31.50
C ALA A 1 -14.69 14.88 -31.07
N ASN A 2 -13.46 14.38 -31.07
CA ASN A 2 -12.27 15.13 -30.74
C ASN A 2 -11.58 15.51 -32.05
N ASP A 3 -11.35 16.80 -32.27
CA ASP A 3 -10.66 17.31 -33.46
C ASP A 3 -9.32 17.90 -33.02
N GLU A 4 -8.22 17.35 -33.55
CA GLU A 4 -6.87 17.61 -33.05
C GLU A 4 -5.85 17.78 -34.19
N ILE A 5 -4.72 18.40 -33.87
CA ILE A 5 -3.54 18.53 -34.76
C ILE A 5 -3.92 19.08 -36.15
N PRO A 6 -4.43 20.32 -36.25
CA PRO A 6 -4.77 20.92 -37.53
C PRO A 6 -3.50 21.21 -38.36
N MET A 7 -3.56 20.87 -39.65
CA MET A 7 -2.53 21.08 -40.66
C MET A 7 -3.14 21.86 -41.82
N TRP A 8 -2.74 23.12 -41.98
CA TRP A 8 -3.32 24.03 -42.97
C TRP A 8 -2.57 23.96 -44.30
N ILE A 9 -3.28 23.61 -45.38
CA ILE A 9 -2.72 23.38 -46.72
C ILE A 9 -3.58 24.05 -47.79
N GLY A 10 -3.15 25.22 -48.26
CA GLY A 10 -3.92 26.02 -49.21
C GLY A 10 -5.30 26.38 -48.64
N ASP A 11 -6.36 25.97 -49.33
CA ASP A 11 -7.75 26.18 -48.92
C ASP A 11 -8.33 25.05 -48.04
N LYS A 12 -7.49 24.14 -47.55
CA LYS A 12 -7.91 22.96 -46.79
C LYS A 12 -7.22 22.91 -45.43
N ILE A 13 -7.96 22.42 -44.44
CA ILE A 13 -7.44 22.07 -43.11
C ILE A 13 -7.55 20.56 -42.98
N TYR A 14 -6.43 19.87 -42.94
CA TYR A 14 -6.37 18.46 -42.57
C TYR A 14 -6.26 18.37 -41.06
N TYR A 15 -6.94 17.42 -40.44
CA TYR A 15 -6.94 17.29 -38.98
C TYR A 15 -7.24 15.84 -38.59
N MET A 16 -6.87 15.49 -37.37
CA MET A 16 -7.16 14.20 -36.78
C MET A 16 -8.54 14.25 -36.11
N SER A 17 -9.40 13.27 -36.37
CA SER A 17 -10.71 13.20 -35.72
C SER A 17 -11.27 11.78 -35.61
N ASP A 18 -11.94 11.51 -34.49
CA ASP A 18 -12.66 10.27 -34.19
C ASP A 18 -14.14 10.30 -34.63
N ASN A 19 -14.56 11.32 -35.39
CA ASN A 19 -15.96 11.51 -35.75
C ASN A 19 -16.56 10.39 -36.63
N GLY A 20 -15.72 9.51 -37.17
CA GLY A 20 -16.12 8.40 -38.05
C GLY A 20 -16.98 7.34 -37.35
N LYS A 21 -17.54 6.42 -38.16
CA LYS A 21 -18.40 5.32 -37.67
C LYS A 21 -17.74 4.44 -36.61
N HIS A 22 -16.43 4.26 -36.69
CA HIS A 22 -15.68 3.37 -35.81
C HIS A 22 -15.12 4.06 -34.56
N LYS A 23 -15.34 5.38 -34.39
CA LYS A 23 -14.79 6.15 -33.26
C LYS A 23 -13.29 5.91 -33.07
N ARG A 24 -12.58 6.03 -34.20
CA ARG A 24 -11.14 5.96 -34.29
C ARG A 24 -10.61 7.21 -34.96
N ASN A 25 -9.55 7.77 -34.40
CA ASN A 25 -8.84 8.90 -34.97
C ASN A 25 -8.38 8.55 -36.38
N ASN A 26 -8.87 9.35 -37.32
CA ASN A 26 -8.53 9.28 -38.73
C ASN A 26 -8.18 10.69 -39.23
N ILE A 27 -7.56 10.79 -40.40
CA ILE A 27 -7.39 12.07 -41.07
C ILE A 27 -8.71 12.47 -41.72
N TRP A 28 -9.16 13.67 -41.40
CA TRP A 28 -10.26 14.39 -42.01
C TRP A 28 -9.73 15.62 -42.72
N VAL A 29 -10.52 16.13 -43.65
CA VAL A 29 -10.24 17.39 -44.32
C VAL A 29 -11.47 18.28 -44.25
N TYR A 30 -11.26 19.55 -43.91
CA TYR A 30 -12.23 20.63 -44.03
C TYR A 30 -11.78 21.57 -45.15
N ASP A 31 -12.66 21.81 -46.11
CA ASP A 31 -12.42 22.77 -47.20
C ASP A 31 -13.04 24.12 -46.82
N ILE A 32 -12.21 25.17 -46.74
CA ILE A 32 -12.64 26.48 -46.27
C ILE A 32 -13.47 27.24 -47.31
N LYS A 33 -13.35 26.88 -48.60
CA LYS A 33 -14.13 27.49 -49.69
C LYS A 33 -15.53 26.92 -49.73
N THR A 34 -15.66 25.60 -49.66
CA THR A 34 -16.97 24.93 -49.71
C THR A 34 -17.63 24.80 -48.34
N LYS A 35 -16.86 25.02 -47.25
CA LYS A 35 -17.28 24.82 -45.85
C LYS A 35 -17.75 23.40 -45.55
N THR A 36 -17.17 22.41 -46.23
CA THR A 36 -17.51 20.99 -46.04
C THR A 36 -16.35 20.22 -45.44
N ASN A 37 -16.65 19.21 -44.61
CA ASN A 37 -15.65 18.23 -44.17
C ASN A 37 -15.92 16.83 -44.72
N ARG A 38 -14.88 16.00 -44.76
CA ARG A 38 -14.99 14.57 -45.05
C ARG A 38 -13.81 13.78 -44.49
N GLN A 39 -14.06 12.50 -44.26
CA GLN A 39 -13.05 11.53 -43.82
C GLN A 39 -12.16 11.09 -44.99
N ILE A 40 -10.83 11.11 -44.80
CA ILE A 40 -9.83 10.65 -45.79
C ILE A 40 -9.43 9.20 -45.50
N THR A 41 -8.85 8.95 -44.32
CA THR A 41 -8.37 7.62 -43.94
C THR A 41 -9.47 6.81 -43.26
N LYS A 42 -9.40 5.48 -43.32
CA LYS A 42 -10.47 4.57 -42.84
C LYS A 42 -9.97 3.47 -41.91
N PHE A 43 -9.04 3.79 -41.02
CA PHE A 43 -8.55 2.87 -39.98
C PHE A 43 -9.68 2.51 -39.02
N LYS A 44 -9.79 1.22 -38.71
CA LYS A 44 -10.86 0.63 -37.87
C LYS A 44 -10.35 -0.03 -36.60
N LYS A 45 -9.06 -0.37 -36.56
CA LYS A 45 -8.45 -1.16 -35.49
C LYS A 45 -7.77 -0.25 -34.46
N TYR A 46 -6.85 0.59 -34.94
CA TYR A 46 -6.08 1.54 -34.13
C TYR A 46 -6.39 2.97 -34.56
N ASP A 47 -6.18 3.89 -33.64
CA ASP A 47 -6.13 5.31 -33.91
C ASP A 47 -4.91 5.66 -34.77
N ILE A 48 -5.05 6.70 -35.59
CA ILE A 48 -3.91 7.42 -36.14
C ILE A 48 -3.29 8.27 -35.02
N ASN A 49 -1.97 8.35 -34.96
CA ASN A 49 -1.23 9.24 -34.08
C ASN A 49 -0.22 10.10 -34.86
N PHE A 50 0.09 11.26 -34.27
CA PHE A 50 1.16 12.17 -34.71
C PHE A 50 1.19 12.50 -36.21
N PRO A 51 0.07 12.88 -36.84
CA PRO A 51 0.12 13.33 -38.22
C PRO A 51 0.97 14.59 -38.35
N SER A 52 1.85 14.58 -39.34
CA SER A 52 2.73 15.70 -39.65
C SER A 52 2.71 15.98 -41.14
N GLN A 53 2.54 17.26 -41.47
CA GLN A 53 2.51 17.74 -42.85
C GLN A 53 3.93 17.89 -43.41
N GLY A 54 4.14 17.31 -44.59
CA GLY A 54 5.23 17.64 -45.52
C GLY A 54 4.75 18.53 -46.67
N PRO A 55 5.60 18.78 -47.68
CA PRO A 55 5.25 19.63 -48.82
C PRO A 55 4.10 19.07 -49.68
N ASP A 56 4.09 17.76 -49.96
CA ASP A 56 3.15 17.09 -50.87
C ASP A 56 2.34 15.95 -50.20
N ASP A 57 2.58 15.71 -48.91
CA ASP A 57 2.11 14.53 -48.19
C ASP A 57 1.92 14.79 -46.68
N ILE A 58 1.21 13.87 -46.03
CA ILE A 58 1.07 13.80 -44.57
C ILE A 58 1.60 12.44 -44.13
N VAL A 59 2.54 12.42 -43.20
CA VAL A 59 3.07 11.21 -42.57
C VAL A 59 2.41 11.03 -41.22
N PHE A 60 2.06 9.79 -40.86
CA PHE A 60 1.41 9.48 -39.58
C PHE A 60 1.67 8.04 -39.14
N GLU A 61 1.41 7.74 -37.87
CA GLU A 61 1.54 6.41 -37.28
C GLU A 61 0.16 5.78 -37.06
N ALA A 62 0.04 4.46 -37.25
CA ALA A 62 -1.11 3.69 -36.77
C ALA A 62 -0.73 2.23 -36.47
N GLY A 63 -0.87 1.81 -35.20
CA GLY A 63 -0.68 0.42 -34.78
C GLY A 63 0.76 -0.10 -34.84
N GLY A 64 1.74 0.77 -34.58
CA GLY A 64 3.18 0.49 -34.66
C GLY A 64 3.77 0.66 -36.06
N LYS A 65 3.00 1.16 -37.03
CA LYS A 65 3.41 1.26 -38.45
C LYS A 65 3.34 2.70 -38.94
N LEU A 66 4.24 3.03 -39.86
CA LEU A 66 4.30 4.35 -40.50
C LEU A 66 3.52 4.34 -41.82
N TYR A 67 2.80 5.42 -42.09
CA TYR A 67 2.03 5.61 -43.31
C TYR A 67 2.31 6.98 -43.91
N ILE A 68 2.20 7.06 -45.23
CA ILE A 68 2.27 8.31 -45.99
C ILE A 68 0.98 8.49 -46.78
N LEU A 69 0.35 9.65 -46.67
CA LEU A 69 -0.84 10.09 -47.41
C LEU A 69 -0.43 11.13 -48.43
N ASN A 70 -0.59 10.84 -49.71
CA ASN A 70 -0.32 11.79 -50.78
C ASN A 70 -1.48 12.79 -50.93
N LEU A 71 -1.22 14.10 -50.84
CA LEU A 71 -2.26 15.13 -50.82
C LEU A 71 -2.96 15.34 -52.18
N LYS A 72 -2.29 15.00 -53.28
CA LYS A 72 -2.85 15.13 -54.64
C LYS A 72 -3.85 14.02 -54.95
N THR A 73 -3.53 12.80 -54.55
CA THR A 73 -4.33 11.60 -54.86
C THR A 73 -5.23 11.16 -53.72
N GLU A 74 -4.95 11.64 -52.50
CA GLU A 74 -5.58 11.23 -51.24
C GLU A 74 -5.53 9.71 -50.98
N LYS A 75 -4.52 9.06 -51.57
CA LYS A 75 -4.17 7.67 -51.31
C LYS A 75 -3.09 7.62 -50.25
N TYR A 76 -3.17 6.60 -49.41
CA TYR A 76 -2.18 6.32 -48.39
C TYR A 76 -1.71 4.86 -48.45
N ASN A 77 -0.45 4.65 -48.10
CA ASN A 77 0.19 3.34 -48.08
C ASN A 77 1.20 3.26 -46.93
N GLU A 78 1.41 2.04 -46.46
CA GLU A 78 2.40 1.75 -45.42
C GLU A 78 3.81 2.05 -45.97
N VAL A 79 4.64 2.66 -45.13
CA VAL A 79 6.06 2.85 -45.40
C VAL A 79 6.79 1.71 -44.68
N PRO A 80 7.39 0.75 -45.41
CA PRO A 80 8.17 -0.30 -44.78
C PRO A 80 9.42 0.32 -44.16
N VAL A 81 9.59 0.15 -42.85
CA VAL A 81 10.76 0.61 -42.11
C VAL A 81 11.46 -0.60 -41.53
N GLU A 82 12.71 -0.80 -41.92
CA GLU A 82 13.60 -1.80 -41.32
C GLU A 82 14.63 -1.09 -40.45
N VAL A 83 14.65 -1.43 -39.17
CA VAL A 83 15.61 -0.88 -38.21
C VAL A 83 16.55 -2.00 -37.77
N VAL A 84 17.84 -1.83 -38.03
CA VAL A 84 18.87 -2.70 -37.48
C VAL A 84 19.18 -2.23 -36.06
N SER A 85 18.96 -3.10 -35.07
CA SER A 85 19.19 -2.82 -33.65
C SER A 85 19.84 -4.02 -32.97
N ASP A 86 20.69 -3.75 -31.99
CA ASP A 86 21.27 -4.77 -31.10
C ASP A 86 20.32 -5.18 -29.95
N PHE A 87 19.17 -4.48 -29.83
CA PHE A 87 18.15 -4.72 -28.81
C PHE A 87 18.68 -4.60 -27.37
N ALA A 88 19.67 -3.74 -27.13
CA ALA A 88 20.32 -3.64 -25.82
C ALA A 88 19.35 -3.32 -24.66
N SER A 89 18.34 -2.49 -24.89
CA SER A 89 17.34 -2.06 -23.90
C SER A 89 16.38 -3.17 -23.42
N ILE A 90 16.33 -4.30 -24.12
CA ILE A 90 15.46 -5.44 -23.79
C ILE A 90 16.25 -6.70 -23.41
N MET A 91 17.57 -6.60 -23.31
CA MET A 91 18.40 -7.68 -22.80
C MET A 91 18.08 -7.93 -21.32
N PRO A 92 17.99 -9.19 -20.88
CA PRO A 92 17.84 -9.47 -19.45
C PRO A 92 19.01 -8.91 -18.65
N GLU A 93 18.70 -8.25 -17.53
CA GLU A 93 19.70 -7.61 -16.66
C GLU A 93 19.51 -8.02 -15.20
N ASN A 94 20.61 -8.09 -14.43
CA ASN A 94 20.53 -8.20 -12.99
C ASN A 94 20.38 -6.79 -12.39
N LYS A 95 19.28 -6.53 -11.70
CA LYS A 95 18.96 -5.23 -11.13
C LYS A 95 18.73 -5.30 -9.65
N ASN A 96 19.26 -4.32 -8.93
CA ASN A 96 18.97 -4.13 -7.53
C ASN A 96 17.58 -3.49 -7.35
N THR A 97 16.69 -4.15 -6.60
CA THR A 97 15.30 -3.74 -6.42
C THR A 97 15.05 -2.96 -5.13
N GLN A 98 16.10 -2.58 -4.38
CA GLN A 98 15.95 -1.96 -3.07
C GLN A 98 15.09 -0.68 -3.10
N ASN A 99 15.12 0.10 -4.18
CA ASN A 99 14.33 1.33 -4.26
C ASN A 99 12.84 1.10 -4.60
N TYR A 100 12.43 -0.15 -4.86
CA TYR A 100 11.08 -0.52 -5.24
C TYR A 100 10.33 -1.32 -4.14
N ARG A 101 10.82 -1.26 -2.89
CA ARG A 101 10.17 -1.92 -1.75
C ARG A 101 8.79 -1.33 -1.46
N SER A 102 7.76 -2.16 -1.41
CA SER A 102 6.36 -1.76 -1.21
C SER A 102 5.74 -2.34 0.06
N TYR A 103 6.19 -3.51 0.52
CA TYR A 103 5.60 -4.21 1.67
C TYR A 103 6.67 -4.92 2.52
N TYR A 104 6.39 -5.05 3.83
CA TYR A 104 7.29 -5.67 4.79
C TYR A 104 6.51 -6.54 5.79
N ASN A 105 7.05 -7.70 6.15
CA ASN A 105 6.50 -8.54 7.21
C ASN A 105 7.62 -9.27 7.99
N PRO A 106 7.75 -9.10 9.31
CA PRO A 106 8.79 -9.77 10.09
C PRO A 106 8.50 -11.26 10.26
N SER A 107 9.53 -12.08 10.36
CA SER A 107 9.40 -13.47 10.78
C SER A 107 8.88 -13.57 12.22
N PRO A 108 8.27 -14.70 12.62
CA PRO A 108 7.69 -14.87 13.96
C PRO A 108 8.63 -14.58 15.13
N ASP A 109 9.93 -14.77 14.92
CA ASP A 109 11.01 -14.54 15.88
C ASP A 109 11.81 -13.24 15.62
N GLY A 110 11.51 -12.52 14.54
CA GLY A 110 12.21 -11.31 14.11
C GLY A 110 13.63 -11.53 13.60
N ASN A 111 14.03 -12.76 13.26
CA ASN A 111 15.35 -13.04 12.69
C ASN A 111 15.44 -12.70 11.20
N ARG A 112 14.30 -12.63 10.50
CA ARG A 112 14.20 -12.29 9.08
C ARG A 112 13.02 -11.33 8.83
N ILE A 113 13.05 -10.68 7.68
CA ILE A 113 11.96 -9.83 7.18
C ILE A 113 11.64 -10.27 5.75
N LEU A 114 10.36 -10.46 5.44
CA LEU A 114 9.87 -10.54 4.07
C LEU A 114 9.71 -9.14 3.52
N VAL A 115 10.17 -8.93 2.29
CA VAL A 115 10.06 -7.65 1.60
C VAL A 115 9.51 -7.90 0.21
N GLU A 116 8.40 -7.25 -0.12
CA GLU A 116 7.93 -7.13 -1.51
C GLU A 116 8.70 -6.00 -2.18
N ALA A 117 9.31 -6.29 -3.34
CA ALA A 117 9.93 -5.27 -4.17
C ALA A 117 9.84 -5.65 -5.64
N ARG A 118 9.27 -4.75 -6.46
CA ARG A 118 9.13 -4.94 -7.91
C ARG A 118 8.50 -6.29 -8.31
N GLY A 119 7.43 -6.68 -7.62
CA GLY A 119 6.74 -7.95 -7.88
C GLY A 119 7.45 -9.18 -7.34
N GLU A 120 8.58 -9.04 -6.63
CA GLU A 120 9.30 -10.18 -6.05
C GLU A 120 9.22 -10.20 -4.52
N ILE A 121 9.34 -11.38 -3.92
CA ILE A 121 9.40 -11.56 -2.48
C ILE A 121 10.82 -11.94 -2.05
N PHE A 122 11.42 -11.10 -1.20
CA PHE A 122 12.72 -11.36 -0.61
C PHE A 122 12.62 -11.75 0.85
N SER A 123 13.44 -12.69 1.31
CA SER A 123 13.67 -12.96 2.73
C SER A 123 15.06 -12.47 3.15
N ILE A 124 15.08 -11.45 4.00
CA ILE A 124 16.29 -10.70 4.36
C ILE A 124 16.62 -10.96 5.83
N PRO A 125 17.87 -11.32 6.18
CA PRO A 125 18.26 -11.50 7.58
C PRO A 125 18.27 -10.17 8.33
N LYS A 126 17.95 -10.24 9.63
CA LYS A 126 18.11 -9.09 10.53
C LYS A 126 19.57 -8.65 10.66
N GLU A 127 20.51 -9.59 10.68
CA GLU A 127 21.93 -9.30 10.93
C GLU A 127 22.89 -10.23 10.17
N PHE A 128 22.72 -11.56 10.30
CA PHE A 128 23.63 -12.53 9.68
C PHE A 128 22.91 -13.45 8.69
N GLY A 129 23.54 -13.72 7.55
CA GLY A 129 23.08 -14.65 6.53
C GLY A 129 22.90 -13.99 5.16
N VAL A 130 22.30 -14.74 4.24
CA VAL A 130 22.05 -14.28 2.86
C VAL A 130 20.62 -13.79 2.68
N THR A 131 20.48 -12.75 1.85
CA THR A 131 19.21 -12.37 1.21
C THR A 131 18.80 -13.47 0.24
N LYS A 132 17.55 -13.92 0.35
CA LYS A 132 16.97 -14.92 -0.56
C LYS A 132 15.88 -14.27 -1.37
N ASN A 133 15.94 -14.38 -2.70
CA ASN A 133 14.77 -14.14 -3.54
C ASN A 133 13.93 -15.42 -3.56
N LEU A 134 12.67 -15.34 -3.13
CA LEU A 134 11.79 -16.49 -2.94
C LEU A 134 10.91 -16.80 -4.16
N SER A 135 10.64 -15.81 -5.01
CA SER A 135 9.74 -15.91 -6.17
C SER A 135 10.50 -16.07 -7.49
N ASN A 136 11.54 -15.26 -7.71
CA ASN A 136 12.45 -15.34 -8.87
C ASN A 136 11.71 -15.37 -10.23
N SER A 137 10.81 -14.41 -10.47
CA SER A 137 9.96 -14.34 -11.66
C SER A 137 9.88 -12.94 -12.26
N SER A 138 10.17 -12.79 -13.56
CA SER A 138 9.93 -11.54 -14.30
C SER A 138 8.53 -11.45 -14.93
N SER A 139 7.81 -12.57 -15.01
CA SER A 139 6.51 -12.67 -15.73
C SER A 139 5.29 -12.65 -14.79
N SER A 140 5.53 -12.48 -13.49
CA SER A 140 4.50 -12.40 -12.47
C SER A 140 4.84 -11.34 -11.41
N ALA A 141 3.82 -10.95 -10.66
CA ALA A 141 3.93 -10.12 -9.47
C ALA A 141 3.42 -10.90 -8.26
N GLU A 142 4.31 -11.08 -7.30
CA GLU A 142 4.04 -11.60 -5.99
C GLU A 142 3.86 -10.47 -4.97
N ARG A 143 2.77 -10.51 -4.19
CA ARG A 143 2.34 -9.40 -3.33
C ARG A 143 1.91 -9.81 -1.93
N TYR A 144 2.00 -8.85 -1.01
CA TYR A 144 1.56 -8.94 0.38
C TYR A 144 2.04 -10.22 1.12
N PRO A 145 3.35 -10.52 1.09
CA PRO A 145 3.88 -11.72 1.74
C PRO A 145 3.68 -11.70 3.25
N ALA A 146 3.29 -12.83 3.82
CA ALA A 146 3.10 -12.99 5.26
C ALA A 146 3.61 -14.36 5.75
N TRP A 147 4.42 -14.33 6.82
CA TRP A 147 4.79 -15.55 7.56
C TRP A 147 3.59 -16.12 8.31
N SER A 148 3.47 -17.44 8.34
CA SER A 148 2.64 -18.10 9.35
C SER A 148 3.23 -17.86 10.75
N PRO A 149 2.40 -17.70 11.79
CA PRO A 149 2.87 -17.50 13.17
C PRO A 149 3.80 -18.60 13.69
N ASP A 150 3.70 -19.83 13.18
CA ASP A 150 4.61 -20.92 13.52
C ASP A 150 5.93 -20.94 12.72
N GLY A 151 6.08 -20.04 11.75
CA GLY A 151 7.30 -19.87 10.94
C GLY A 151 7.54 -20.96 9.89
N LYS A 152 6.58 -21.86 9.65
CA LYS A 152 6.74 -22.96 8.69
C LYS A 152 6.31 -22.62 7.28
N LYS A 153 5.45 -21.61 7.12
CA LYS A 153 4.86 -21.26 5.83
C LYS A 153 5.01 -19.76 5.55
N ILE A 154 5.08 -19.44 4.27
CA ILE A 154 4.95 -18.08 3.75
C ILE A 154 3.78 -18.08 2.77
N ALA A 155 2.81 -17.20 2.97
CA ALA A 155 1.71 -16.98 2.03
C ALA A 155 1.87 -15.65 1.29
N TYR A 156 1.45 -15.60 0.04
CA TYR A 156 1.44 -14.41 -0.80
C TYR A 156 0.44 -14.56 -1.95
N TRP A 157 0.09 -13.43 -2.58
CA TRP A 157 -0.69 -13.42 -3.81
C TRP A 157 0.24 -13.46 -5.02
N SER A 158 0.02 -14.36 -5.97
CA SER A 158 0.76 -14.39 -7.24
C SER A 158 -0.21 -14.31 -8.41
N ASP A 159 0.08 -13.49 -9.40
CA ASP A 159 -0.68 -13.41 -10.66
C ASP A 159 -0.15 -14.36 -11.75
N LYS A 160 0.78 -15.26 -11.42
CA LYS A 160 1.45 -16.15 -12.39
C LYS A 160 0.48 -16.96 -13.27
N SER A 161 -0.70 -17.30 -12.75
CA SER A 161 -1.76 -17.99 -13.50
C SER A 161 -2.65 -17.07 -14.35
N GLY A 162 -2.35 -15.77 -14.41
CA GLY A 162 -3.14 -14.72 -15.04
C GLY A 162 -4.05 -13.92 -14.10
N GLU A 163 -4.34 -14.44 -12.90
CA GLU A 163 -5.14 -13.77 -11.86
C GLU A 163 -4.49 -14.00 -10.49
N TYR A 164 -4.70 -13.09 -9.53
CA TYR A 164 -4.12 -13.23 -8.19
C TYR A 164 -4.66 -14.47 -7.48
N GLN A 165 -3.77 -15.40 -7.16
CA GLN A 165 -4.05 -16.60 -6.39
C GLN A 165 -3.25 -16.65 -5.11
N MET A 166 -3.83 -17.26 -4.06
CA MET A 166 -3.14 -17.56 -2.82
C MET A 166 -2.11 -18.65 -3.10
N VAL A 167 -0.83 -18.33 -2.93
CA VAL A 167 0.28 -19.28 -2.97
C VAL A 167 0.85 -19.42 -1.57
N VAL A 168 1.10 -20.66 -1.16
CA VAL A 168 1.73 -20.99 0.12
C VAL A 168 3.01 -21.76 -0.15
N LYS A 169 4.12 -21.25 0.38
CA LYS A 169 5.45 -21.85 0.31
C LYS A 169 5.83 -22.47 1.65
N ASP A 170 6.24 -23.73 1.66
CA ASP A 170 6.86 -24.35 2.83
C ASP A 170 8.30 -23.85 2.99
N VAL A 171 8.63 -23.36 4.17
CA VAL A 171 9.93 -22.71 4.44
C VAL A 171 11.08 -23.71 4.48
N LYS A 172 10.79 -24.96 4.86
CA LYS A 172 11.79 -26.01 5.01
C LYS A 172 12.10 -26.68 3.68
N THR A 173 11.08 -27.05 2.90
CA THR A 173 11.25 -27.75 1.63
C THR A 173 11.40 -26.79 0.44
N GLY A 174 10.85 -25.57 0.55
CA GLY A 174 10.78 -24.62 -0.55
C GLY A 174 9.64 -24.89 -1.54
N GLU A 175 8.84 -25.93 -1.32
CA GLU A 175 7.71 -26.31 -2.17
C GLU A 175 6.59 -25.27 -2.11
N GLU A 176 5.98 -25.00 -3.26
CA GLU A 176 4.86 -24.07 -3.41
C GLU A 176 3.57 -24.80 -3.75
N LYS A 177 2.47 -24.36 -3.13
CA LYS A 177 1.11 -24.83 -3.41
C LYS A 177 0.19 -23.64 -3.63
N THR A 178 -0.50 -23.60 -4.77
CA THR A 178 -1.60 -22.66 -5.01
C THR A 178 -2.88 -23.19 -4.38
N LEU A 179 -3.52 -22.39 -3.52
CA LEU A 179 -4.72 -22.76 -2.77
C LEU A 179 -6.03 -22.33 -3.46
N THR A 180 -5.98 -21.36 -4.37
CA THR A 180 -7.19 -20.76 -4.96
C THR A 180 -7.20 -20.80 -6.49
N LYS A 181 -8.39 -20.57 -7.06
CA LYS A 181 -8.63 -20.42 -8.50
C LYS A 181 -9.63 -19.29 -8.79
N PHE A 182 -9.34 -18.10 -8.26
CA PHE A 182 -10.14 -16.90 -8.50
C PHE A 182 -10.16 -16.55 -9.99
N LYS A 183 -11.31 -16.07 -10.48
CA LYS A 183 -11.50 -15.66 -11.87
C LYS A 183 -11.17 -14.20 -12.13
N ASN A 184 -11.18 -13.38 -11.09
CA ASN A 184 -10.93 -11.95 -11.14
C ASN A 184 -10.68 -11.38 -9.73
N GLY A 185 -10.33 -10.10 -9.71
CA GLY A 185 -10.20 -9.29 -8.51
C GLY A 185 -8.78 -9.20 -7.97
N TYR A 186 -8.58 -8.13 -7.21
CA TYR A 186 -7.34 -7.83 -6.51
C TYR A 186 -7.45 -8.25 -5.04
N ARG A 187 -6.32 -8.54 -4.40
CA ARG A 187 -6.25 -9.02 -3.01
C ARG A 187 -5.20 -8.24 -2.25
N TYR A 188 -5.43 -8.06 -0.95
CA TYR A 188 -4.59 -7.25 -0.06
C TYR A 188 -3.95 -8.11 1.03
N ASN A 189 -3.53 -7.49 2.14
CA ASN A 189 -2.86 -8.14 3.27
C ASN A 189 -3.52 -9.46 3.71
N ILE A 190 -2.65 -10.40 4.09
CA ILE A 190 -3.00 -11.71 4.63
C ILE A 190 -2.82 -11.68 6.16
N PHE A 191 -3.88 -12.00 6.91
CA PHE A 191 -3.89 -12.00 8.37
C PHE A 191 -4.07 -13.42 8.91
N TRP A 192 -2.96 -14.10 9.16
CA TRP A 192 -2.96 -15.45 9.74
C TRP A 192 -3.59 -15.50 11.14
N SER A 193 -4.33 -16.57 11.41
CA SER A 193 -4.73 -16.93 12.77
C SER A 193 -3.50 -17.35 13.60
N PRO A 194 -3.48 -17.10 14.92
CA PRO A 194 -2.36 -17.47 15.79
C PRO A 194 -1.95 -18.95 15.72
N ASP A 195 -2.91 -19.85 15.48
CA ASP A 195 -2.66 -21.29 15.32
C ASP A 195 -2.13 -21.69 13.93
N SER A 196 -1.92 -20.74 13.02
CA SER A 196 -1.43 -20.92 11.65
C SER A 196 -2.32 -21.77 10.74
N LYS A 197 -3.61 -21.95 11.06
CA LYS A 197 -4.54 -22.78 10.27
C LYS A 197 -5.46 -21.99 9.35
N LYS A 198 -5.78 -20.74 9.71
CA LYS A 198 -6.73 -19.90 8.98
C LYS A 198 -6.09 -18.57 8.62
N SER A 199 -6.67 -17.85 7.67
CA SER A 199 -6.32 -16.46 7.39
C SER A 199 -7.55 -15.61 7.08
N ILE A 200 -7.45 -14.31 7.34
CA ILE A 200 -8.35 -13.30 6.78
C ILE A 200 -7.63 -12.57 5.65
N PHE A 201 -8.36 -12.27 4.58
CA PHE A 201 -7.94 -11.33 3.54
C PHE A 201 -9.14 -10.54 3.02
N VAL A 202 -8.89 -9.38 2.43
CA VAL A 202 -9.90 -8.51 1.81
C VAL A 202 -9.65 -8.39 0.30
N ASP A 203 -10.73 -8.24 -0.47
CA ASP A 203 -10.69 -7.96 -1.90
C ASP A 203 -10.88 -6.48 -2.23
N GLN A 204 -10.88 -6.14 -3.52
CA GLN A 204 -11.07 -4.77 -3.99
C GLN A 204 -12.47 -4.20 -3.78
N GLU A 205 -13.48 -5.05 -3.66
CA GLU A 205 -14.86 -4.62 -3.41
C GLU A 205 -15.15 -4.43 -1.91
N GLY A 206 -14.16 -4.72 -1.05
CA GLY A 206 -14.25 -4.59 0.40
C GLY A 206 -14.85 -5.80 1.10
N TYR A 207 -15.15 -6.88 0.37
CA TYR A 207 -15.49 -8.15 1.00
C TYR A 207 -14.23 -8.77 1.58
N PHE A 208 -14.32 -9.22 2.82
CA PHE A 208 -13.23 -10.00 3.42
C PHE A 208 -13.70 -11.38 3.82
N TYR A 209 -12.75 -12.31 3.77
CA TYR A 209 -13.02 -13.73 3.77
C TYR A 209 -12.16 -14.42 4.82
N LEU A 210 -12.73 -15.46 5.41
CA LEU A 210 -12.01 -16.44 6.21
C LEU A 210 -11.62 -17.60 5.31
N MET A 211 -10.32 -17.93 5.25
CA MET A 211 -9.76 -19.02 4.47
C MET A 211 -9.13 -20.08 5.37
N ASP A 212 -9.35 -21.35 5.04
CA ASP A 212 -8.58 -22.48 5.56
C ASP A 212 -7.26 -22.60 4.77
N MET A 213 -6.12 -22.55 5.47
CA MET A 213 -4.79 -22.50 4.88
C MET A 213 -4.21 -23.88 4.56
N GLN A 214 -5.00 -24.94 4.71
CA GLN A 214 -4.70 -26.30 4.29
C GLN A 214 -5.46 -26.65 3.00
N THR A 215 -6.77 -26.39 2.98
CA THR A 215 -7.65 -26.75 1.85
C THR A 215 -7.75 -25.64 0.80
N GLY A 216 -7.67 -24.37 1.21
CA GLY A 216 -7.95 -23.21 0.36
C GLY A 216 -9.42 -22.82 0.32
N ASP A 217 -10.29 -23.52 1.05
CA ASP A 217 -11.70 -23.18 1.17
C ASP A 217 -11.85 -21.85 1.89
N TYR A 218 -12.76 -21.00 1.43
CA TYR A 218 -12.99 -19.69 2.02
C TYR A 218 -14.47 -19.34 2.07
N SER A 219 -14.84 -18.47 3.00
CA SER A 219 -16.20 -17.98 3.18
C SER A 219 -16.21 -16.49 3.53
N ASN A 220 -17.22 -15.76 3.05
CA ASN A 220 -17.36 -14.34 3.35
C ASN A 220 -17.63 -14.15 4.86
N VAL A 221 -16.99 -13.13 5.44
CA VAL A 221 -17.16 -12.75 6.84
C VAL A 221 -18.03 -11.50 6.94
N ASP A 222 -17.61 -10.42 6.28
CA ASP A 222 -18.38 -9.19 6.13
C ASP A 222 -17.84 -8.39 4.93
N LYS A 223 -18.35 -7.16 4.79
CA LYS A 223 -17.89 -6.15 3.84
C LYS A 223 -17.58 -4.84 4.57
N ILE A 224 -16.49 -4.19 4.20
CA ILE A 224 -16.18 -2.80 4.57
C ILE A 224 -16.27 -1.89 3.35
N ASP A 225 -16.55 -0.62 3.56
CA ASP A 225 -16.61 0.37 2.48
C ASP A 225 -15.26 1.07 2.29
N GLY A 226 -15.03 1.57 1.08
CA GLY A 226 -13.87 2.40 0.74
C GLY A 226 -13.17 1.99 -0.55
N ALA A 227 -12.25 2.84 -0.99
CA ALA A 227 -11.44 2.62 -2.19
C ALA A 227 -10.15 1.83 -1.88
N HIS A 228 -9.26 1.72 -2.87
CA HIS A 228 -7.98 1.00 -2.76
C HIS A 228 -7.20 1.28 -1.46
N TRP A 229 -7.10 2.55 -1.06
CA TRP A 229 -6.38 2.94 0.16
C TRP A 229 -7.02 2.39 1.44
N ALA A 230 -8.35 2.28 1.49
CA ALA A 230 -9.05 1.69 2.65
C ALA A 230 -8.76 0.18 2.74
N MET A 231 -8.74 -0.52 1.60
CA MET A 231 -8.45 -1.95 1.55
C MET A 231 -6.98 -2.25 1.86
N ASN A 232 -6.04 -1.39 1.42
CA ASN A 232 -4.63 -1.51 1.79
C ASN A 232 -4.40 -1.28 3.31
N ASN A 233 -5.21 -0.39 3.90
CA ASN A 233 -5.18 -0.09 5.32
C ASN A 233 -6.10 -0.99 6.16
N PHE A 234 -6.85 -1.91 5.55
CA PHE A 234 -7.67 -2.86 6.28
C PHE A 234 -6.80 -3.66 7.25
N LYS A 235 -7.31 -3.89 8.45
CA LYS A 235 -6.66 -4.68 9.49
C LYS A 235 -7.73 -5.45 10.26
N VAL A 236 -7.39 -6.67 10.66
CA VAL A 236 -8.13 -7.43 11.66
C VAL A 236 -7.19 -7.82 12.79
N SER A 237 -7.74 -8.02 13.98
CA SER A 237 -7.02 -8.62 15.09
C SER A 237 -7.66 -9.94 15.48
N TRP A 238 -6.84 -10.98 15.53
CA TRP A 238 -7.25 -12.30 15.99
C TRP A 238 -7.17 -12.39 17.52
N SER A 239 -8.13 -13.10 18.10
CA SER A 239 -8.03 -13.56 19.47
C SER A 239 -6.94 -14.64 19.60
N ASN A 240 -6.30 -14.74 20.76
CA ASN A 240 -5.16 -15.65 20.97
C ASN A 240 -5.53 -17.14 20.82
N ASP A 241 -6.80 -17.49 20.98
CA ASP A 241 -7.35 -18.84 20.80
C ASP A 241 -7.82 -19.12 19.35
N SER A 242 -7.59 -18.17 18.42
CA SER A 242 -7.97 -18.27 17.00
C SER A 242 -9.48 -18.45 16.73
N ASN A 243 -10.35 -18.18 17.71
CA ASN A 243 -11.79 -18.36 17.58
C ASN A 243 -12.56 -17.08 17.22
N TRP A 244 -11.95 -15.91 17.43
CA TRP A 244 -12.56 -14.61 17.17
C TRP A 244 -11.64 -13.72 16.35
N ILE A 245 -12.25 -12.85 15.56
CA ILE A 245 -11.60 -11.68 14.98
C ILE A 245 -12.35 -10.42 15.41
N THR A 246 -11.63 -9.30 15.52
CA THR A 246 -12.21 -7.97 15.69
C THR A 246 -11.73 -7.04 14.59
N TYR A 247 -12.60 -6.13 14.17
CA TYR A 247 -12.42 -5.17 13.09
C TYR A 247 -13.34 -3.98 13.31
N ASN A 248 -13.07 -2.86 12.63
CA ASN A 248 -13.99 -1.73 12.58
C ASN A 248 -14.66 -1.63 11.21
N LYS A 249 -15.85 -1.04 11.19
CA LYS A 249 -16.65 -0.84 9.98
C LYS A 249 -17.52 0.40 10.15
N ALA A 250 -17.64 1.20 9.09
CA ALA A 250 -18.55 2.33 9.03
C ALA A 250 -20.02 1.87 9.22
N VAL A 251 -20.78 2.60 10.04
CA VAL A 251 -22.23 2.41 10.19
C VAL A 251 -22.98 3.56 9.49
N GLY A 252 -24.31 3.61 9.60
CA GLY A 252 -25.15 4.50 8.77
C GLY A 252 -24.89 6.01 8.89
N ASN A 253 -24.00 6.46 9.77
CA ASN A 253 -23.56 7.85 9.94
C ASN A 253 -22.08 8.07 9.56
N ASP A 254 -21.47 7.13 8.83
CA ASP A 254 -20.06 7.08 8.43
C ASP A 254 -19.03 6.96 9.56
N ASN A 255 -19.45 7.03 10.83
CA ASN A 255 -18.57 6.67 11.95
C ASN A 255 -18.27 5.18 11.93
N ASN A 256 -17.06 4.82 12.34
CA ASN A 256 -16.70 3.44 12.57
C ASN A 256 -17.26 2.91 13.89
N ALA A 257 -17.74 1.67 13.86
CA ALA A 257 -18.06 0.89 15.04
C ALA A 257 -17.17 -0.35 15.12
N ILE A 258 -16.96 -0.86 16.34
CA ILE A 258 -16.18 -2.08 16.58
C ILE A 258 -17.09 -3.31 16.42
N PHE A 259 -16.61 -4.31 15.70
CA PHE A 259 -17.28 -5.59 15.52
C PHE A 259 -16.38 -6.74 15.98
N VAL A 260 -17.01 -7.86 16.31
CA VAL A 260 -16.37 -9.17 16.44
C VAL A 260 -17.08 -10.21 15.61
N TYR A 261 -16.32 -11.21 15.17
CA TYR A 261 -16.83 -12.35 14.44
C TYR A 261 -16.24 -13.64 15.00
N ASN A 262 -17.09 -14.61 15.34
CA ASN A 262 -16.67 -15.93 15.75
C ASN A 262 -16.49 -16.82 14.51
N VAL A 263 -15.29 -17.36 14.32
CA VAL A 263 -14.97 -18.11 13.09
C VAL A 263 -15.58 -19.51 13.05
N ASN A 264 -15.98 -20.06 14.21
CA ASN A 264 -16.55 -21.40 14.30
C ASN A 264 -18.07 -21.36 14.18
N SER A 265 -18.74 -20.47 14.93
CA SER A 265 -20.20 -20.31 14.86
C SER A 265 -20.67 -19.42 13.71
N LYS A 266 -19.75 -18.70 13.07
CA LYS A 266 -20.02 -17.70 12.03
C LYS A 266 -20.91 -16.54 12.49
N GLU A 267 -20.92 -16.28 13.81
CA GLU A 267 -21.72 -15.22 14.40
C GLU A 267 -20.95 -13.89 14.40
N LYS A 268 -21.62 -12.83 13.93
CA LYS A 268 -21.13 -11.45 13.94
C LYS A 268 -21.87 -10.64 15.00
N LYS A 269 -21.15 -9.82 15.76
CA LYS A 269 -21.71 -8.86 16.73
C LYS A 269 -21.06 -7.50 16.62
N GLN A 270 -21.89 -6.47 16.65
CA GLN A 270 -21.47 -5.08 16.84
C GLN A 270 -21.25 -4.84 18.35
N LEU A 271 -20.11 -4.26 18.71
CA LEU A 271 -19.71 -4.00 20.09
C LEU A 271 -19.87 -2.55 20.51
N THR A 272 -19.78 -1.61 19.58
CA THR A 272 -20.05 -0.18 19.85
C THR A 272 -21.12 0.36 18.91
N SER A 273 -21.91 1.29 19.39
CA SER A 273 -23.07 1.85 18.67
C SER A 273 -22.71 2.63 17.39
N GLY A 274 -21.49 3.15 17.28
CA GLY A 274 -21.08 4.09 16.23
C GLY A 274 -21.51 5.54 16.48
N PHE A 275 -21.96 5.87 17.71
CA PHE A 275 -22.21 7.26 18.09
C PHE A 275 -20.94 8.12 18.01
N TYR A 276 -19.81 7.54 18.40
CA TYR A 276 -18.46 8.10 18.17
C TYR A 276 -17.73 7.24 17.13
N ASP A 277 -16.70 7.80 16.48
CA ASP A 277 -15.83 7.01 15.61
C ASP A 277 -14.89 6.15 16.46
N ASP A 278 -15.11 4.83 16.44
CA ASP A 278 -14.31 3.81 17.09
C ASP A 278 -13.60 2.94 16.04
N SER A 279 -12.26 2.90 16.10
CA SER A 279 -11.41 2.33 15.05
C SER A 279 -10.21 1.54 15.60
N ASN A 280 -9.48 0.81 14.74
CA ASN A 280 -8.25 0.08 15.09
C ASN A 280 -8.36 -0.95 16.26
N PRO A 281 -9.39 -1.80 16.31
CA PRO A 281 -9.56 -2.71 17.44
C PRO A 281 -8.50 -3.82 17.47
N VAL A 282 -8.01 -4.14 18.66
CA VAL A 282 -7.08 -5.25 18.91
C VAL A 282 -7.44 -6.05 20.15
N PHE A 283 -7.38 -7.38 20.06
CA PHE A 283 -7.49 -8.25 21.22
C PHE A 283 -6.26 -8.12 22.12
N GLY A 284 -6.45 -8.07 23.43
CA GLY A 284 -5.39 -8.26 24.40
C GLY A 284 -4.89 -9.72 24.41
N THR A 285 -3.59 -9.93 24.64
CA THR A 285 -2.94 -11.25 24.58
C THR A 285 -3.47 -12.31 25.55
N LYS A 286 -4.21 -11.89 26.59
CA LYS A 286 -4.85 -12.78 27.58
C LYS A 286 -6.34 -12.98 27.35
N GLY A 287 -6.90 -12.46 26.25
CA GLY A 287 -8.31 -12.67 25.91
C GLY A 287 -9.30 -12.03 26.87
N LYS A 288 -8.89 -10.96 27.57
CA LYS A 288 -9.71 -10.28 28.58
C LYS A 288 -10.29 -8.95 28.11
N TYR A 289 -9.63 -8.32 27.14
CA TYR A 289 -9.93 -6.97 26.70
C TYR A 289 -9.86 -6.86 25.19
N ILE A 290 -10.64 -5.94 24.62
CA ILE A 290 -10.39 -5.34 23.31
C ILE A 290 -9.98 -3.89 23.54
N PHE A 291 -8.91 -3.46 22.89
CA PHE A 291 -8.44 -2.07 22.86
C PHE A 291 -8.75 -1.45 21.50
N PHE A 292 -9.01 -0.15 21.45
CA PHE A 292 -9.34 0.55 20.20
C PHE A 292 -9.08 2.05 20.34
N THR A 293 -9.04 2.77 19.22
CA THR A 293 -9.04 4.24 19.19
C THR A 293 -10.47 4.75 19.16
N THR A 294 -10.77 5.83 19.87
CA THR A 294 -12.11 6.43 19.91
C THR A 294 -12.07 7.96 19.93
N THR A 295 -12.95 8.62 19.17
CA THR A 295 -13.01 10.09 19.05
C THR A 295 -13.91 10.75 20.10
N ARG A 296 -13.57 10.55 21.38
CA ARG A 296 -14.39 10.97 22.53
C ARG A 296 -13.77 12.10 23.38
N SER A 297 -12.68 12.72 22.93
CA SER A 297 -12.03 13.82 23.66
C SER A 297 -12.37 15.19 23.06
N PHE A 298 -13.10 16.00 23.82
CA PHE A 298 -13.54 17.33 23.38
C PHE A 298 -12.67 18.44 24.00
N SER A 299 -11.53 18.71 23.37
CA SER A 299 -10.61 19.78 23.78
C SER A 299 -10.30 20.68 22.58
N PRO A 300 -11.12 21.72 22.32
CA PRO A 300 -10.94 22.57 21.15
C PRO A 300 -9.81 23.60 21.35
N ILE A 301 -9.26 24.09 20.24
CA ILE A 301 -8.41 25.27 20.17
C ILE A 301 -9.12 26.37 19.37
N TYR A 302 -8.87 27.63 19.71
CA TYR A 302 -9.44 28.77 19.00
C TYR A 302 -8.54 29.19 17.85
N SER A 303 -9.12 29.40 16.67
CA SER A 303 -8.40 29.80 15.45
C SER A 303 -8.19 31.31 15.39
N ASP A 304 -6.93 31.75 15.24
CA ASP A 304 -6.56 33.17 15.13
C ASP A 304 -7.00 33.83 13.80
N TYR A 305 -7.41 33.05 12.80
CA TYR A 305 -7.74 33.55 11.46
C TYR A 305 -9.23 33.78 11.22
N ASP A 306 -10.06 32.88 11.71
CA ASP A 306 -11.48 32.83 11.36
C ASP A 306 -12.41 32.75 12.57
N ALA A 307 -11.87 32.90 13.80
CA ALA A 307 -12.63 32.89 15.05
C ALA A 307 -13.44 31.59 15.29
N THR A 308 -13.01 30.47 14.68
CA THR A 308 -13.65 29.16 14.82
C THR A 308 -12.98 28.27 15.87
N TRP A 309 -13.69 27.22 16.30
CA TRP A 309 -13.16 26.17 17.18
C TRP A 309 -12.71 24.95 16.37
N VAL A 310 -11.48 24.50 16.60
CA VAL A 310 -10.91 23.31 15.96
C VAL A 310 -10.66 22.23 17.00
N TYR A 311 -11.01 20.97 16.69
CA TYR A 311 -10.77 19.80 17.54
C TYR A 311 -9.65 18.92 16.96
N PRO A 312 -8.36 19.34 17.00
CA PRO A 312 -7.29 18.66 16.28
C PRO A 312 -6.88 17.32 16.89
N ASN A 313 -7.33 17.00 18.10
CA ASN A 313 -6.79 15.93 18.94
C ASN A 313 -7.89 15.16 19.69
N ALA A 314 -8.99 14.82 19.02
CA ALA A 314 -10.15 14.18 19.65
C ALA A 314 -9.96 12.68 19.96
N THR A 315 -8.96 12.02 19.38
CA THR A 315 -8.76 10.57 19.51
C THR A 315 -8.09 10.19 20.84
N SER A 316 -8.71 9.25 21.54
CA SER A 316 -8.26 8.62 22.78
C SER A 316 -8.07 7.11 22.59
N LEU A 317 -7.42 6.44 23.54
CA LEU A 317 -7.33 4.98 23.57
C LEU A 317 -8.36 4.41 24.55
N GLY A 318 -9.32 3.66 24.03
CA GLY A 318 -10.33 2.96 24.81
C GLY A 318 -10.00 1.48 25.00
N PHE A 319 -10.59 0.87 26.02
CA PHE A 319 -10.66 -0.58 26.15
C PHE A 319 -12.02 -1.01 26.71
N MET A 320 -12.42 -2.25 26.41
CA MET A 320 -13.61 -2.87 27.00
C MET A 320 -13.26 -4.24 27.57
N THR A 321 -13.91 -4.64 28.66
CA THR A 321 -13.78 -5.99 29.23
C THR A 321 -14.69 -6.96 28.48
N LEU A 322 -14.14 -8.14 28.14
CA LEU A 322 -14.89 -9.16 27.39
C LEU A 322 -15.88 -9.93 28.27
N GLN A 323 -15.61 -10.04 29.57
CA GLN A 323 -16.51 -10.65 30.55
C GLN A 323 -16.83 -9.67 31.67
N ASP A 324 -18.04 -9.75 32.21
CA ASP A 324 -18.53 -8.89 33.30
C ASP A 324 -17.68 -8.98 34.58
N SER A 325 -17.18 -10.18 34.88
CA SER A 325 -16.33 -10.51 36.04
C SER A 325 -14.88 -10.09 35.86
N THR A 326 -14.50 -9.59 34.67
CA THR A 326 -13.13 -9.12 34.43
C THR A 326 -12.93 -7.76 35.06
N ALA A 327 -12.01 -7.69 36.03
CA ALA A 327 -11.63 -6.42 36.64
C ALA A 327 -11.08 -5.41 35.61
N SER A 328 -11.41 -4.14 35.79
CA SER A 328 -10.88 -3.02 35.01
C SER A 328 -9.34 -2.96 35.08
N LEU A 329 -8.69 -2.56 33.97
CA LEU A 329 -7.26 -2.22 33.95
C LEU A 329 -6.92 -1.01 34.82
N LEU A 330 -7.92 -0.16 35.10
CA LEU A 330 -7.82 1.07 35.87
C LEU A 330 -8.33 0.94 37.30
N SER A 331 -8.82 -0.24 37.70
CA SER A 331 -9.21 -0.58 39.08
C SER A 331 -8.21 -0.10 40.13
N GLU A 332 -8.69 0.26 41.31
CA GLU A 332 -7.84 0.73 42.40
C GLU A 332 -6.76 -0.29 42.75
N ARG A 333 -5.54 0.19 43.01
CA ARG A 333 -4.43 -0.64 43.46
C ARG A 333 -4.27 -0.43 44.94
N ASN A 334 -4.36 -1.50 45.70
CA ASN A 334 -4.14 -1.46 47.12
C ASN A 334 -2.79 -2.10 47.47
N ASP A 335 -1.95 -1.35 48.18
CA ASP A 335 -0.67 -1.87 48.68
C ASP A 335 -0.98 -2.77 49.89
N THR A 336 -0.88 -4.08 49.69
CA THR A 336 -1.06 -5.04 50.78
C THR A 336 0.26 -5.30 51.48
N VAL A 337 0.24 -5.32 52.81
CA VAL A 337 1.40 -5.73 53.60
C VAL A 337 1.64 -7.21 53.36
N SER A 338 2.80 -7.55 52.81
CA SER A 338 3.22 -8.94 52.67
C SER A 338 3.42 -9.51 54.07
N ILE A 339 2.45 -10.28 54.58
CA ILE A 339 2.65 -11.04 55.81
C ILE A 339 3.67 -12.12 55.49
N LYS A 340 4.94 -11.87 55.85
CA LYS A 340 5.94 -12.94 55.94
C LYS A 340 5.35 -13.97 56.89
N LYS A 341 5.01 -15.16 56.38
CA LYS A 341 4.79 -16.32 57.23
C LYS A 341 6.04 -16.44 58.10
N VAL A 342 5.87 -16.21 59.39
CA VAL A 342 6.87 -16.51 60.40
C VAL A 342 7.07 -18.02 60.31
N GLU A 343 8.18 -18.43 59.69
CA GLU A 343 8.73 -19.76 59.88
C GLU A 343 8.99 -19.89 61.38
N LYS A 344 8.16 -20.69 62.06
CA LYS A 344 8.51 -21.21 63.39
C LYS A 344 9.75 -22.06 63.21
N GLY A 345 10.83 -21.60 63.83
CA GLY A 345 12.13 -22.25 63.79
C GLY A 345 12.14 -23.68 64.31
N ASP A 346 12.89 -24.50 63.59
CA ASP A 346 13.88 -25.46 64.04
C ASP A 346 13.59 -26.28 65.30
N LYS A 347 13.31 -27.57 65.07
CA LYS A 347 14.13 -28.70 65.54
C LYS A 347 13.80 -29.94 64.71
N ASP A 348 14.57 -30.16 63.65
CA ASP A 348 15.35 -31.40 63.47
C ASP A 348 16.20 -31.31 62.19
N LYS A 349 17.48 -31.04 62.44
CA LYS A 349 18.65 -31.28 61.57
C LYS A 349 18.70 -32.80 61.29
N LYS A 350 19.17 -33.35 60.16
CA LYS A 350 20.28 -33.01 59.24
C LYS A 350 20.28 -34.12 58.16
N GLU A 351 21.04 -33.90 57.08
CA GLU A 351 21.19 -34.74 55.86
C GLU A 351 20.10 -34.41 54.82
N GLU A 352 20.36 -33.96 53.59
CA GLU A 352 21.53 -34.03 52.73
C GLU A 352 21.60 -32.75 51.85
N LYS A 353 22.74 -32.08 51.82
CA LYS A 353 23.16 -31.27 50.67
C LYS A 353 24.67 -31.38 50.51
N ALA A 354 25.09 -32.42 49.81
CA ALA A 354 26.36 -32.45 49.10
C ALA A 354 26.32 -33.57 48.05
N LYS A 355 25.93 -33.22 46.82
CA LYS A 355 26.49 -33.74 45.57
C LYS A 355 25.83 -33.09 44.36
N GLU A 356 26.48 -32.02 43.90
CA GLU A 356 26.40 -31.58 42.52
C GLU A 356 27.20 -32.53 41.60
N LYS A 357 26.66 -32.74 40.40
CA LYS A 357 27.35 -32.99 39.11
C LYS A 357 28.05 -34.34 38.89
N LYS A 358 27.38 -35.19 38.11
CA LYS A 358 27.76 -35.71 36.76
C LYS A 358 27.15 -37.11 36.59
N GLU A 359 26.20 -37.27 35.68
CA GLU A 359 26.40 -38.00 34.42
C GLU A 359 25.12 -38.10 33.61
N ASP A 360 25.36 -38.18 32.31
CA ASP A 360 24.46 -37.92 31.20
C ASP A 360 23.91 -39.24 30.64
N LYS A 361 22.77 -39.12 29.93
CA LYS A 361 22.22 -39.99 28.88
C LYS A 361 21.36 -41.24 29.17
N LYS A 362 20.23 -41.22 28.41
CA LYS A 362 19.28 -42.27 27.97
C LYS A 362 18.19 -42.64 29.01
N THR A 363 16.87 -42.62 28.77
CA THR A 363 16.06 -42.64 27.53
C THR A 363 14.61 -42.23 27.85
N LYS A 364 13.97 -41.47 26.94
CA LYS A 364 12.51 -41.33 26.63
C LYS A 364 11.45 -41.67 27.71
N LYS A 365 10.57 -40.71 28.00
CA LYS A 365 9.20 -40.66 27.41
C LYS A 365 8.47 -39.35 27.71
N ASP A 366 7.92 -38.78 26.65
CA ASP A 366 6.96 -37.68 26.62
C ASP A 366 5.84 -37.80 27.65
N LYS A 367 5.69 -36.77 28.48
CA LYS A 367 4.38 -36.27 28.90
C LYS A 367 4.42 -34.75 28.84
N GLY A 368 4.01 -34.24 27.67
CA GLY A 368 3.67 -32.84 27.52
C GLY A 368 2.49 -32.51 28.44
N GLU A 369 2.71 -31.60 29.38
CA GLU A 369 1.63 -30.90 30.04
C GLU A 369 0.89 -30.08 28.99
N LYS A 370 -0.28 -30.56 28.57
CA LYS A 370 -1.26 -29.75 27.87
C LYS A 370 -1.65 -28.59 28.79
N LYS A 371 -1.19 -27.38 28.47
CA LYS A 371 -1.91 -26.16 28.87
C LYS A 371 -3.30 -26.26 28.26
N GLU A 372 -4.33 -26.39 29.07
CA GLU A 372 -5.70 -26.12 28.64
C GLU A 372 -5.76 -24.67 28.15
N GLU A 373 -5.86 -24.50 26.84
CA GLU A 373 -6.13 -23.21 26.22
C GLU A 373 -7.57 -22.81 26.59
N LYS A 374 -7.70 -21.81 27.47
CA LYS A 374 -9.01 -21.26 27.83
C LYS A 374 -9.59 -20.55 26.62
N THR A 375 -10.63 -21.13 26.04
CA THR A 375 -11.47 -20.49 25.00
C THR A 375 -11.97 -19.13 25.48
N ILE A 376 -11.86 -18.11 24.62
CA ILE A 376 -12.34 -16.76 24.92
C ILE A 376 -13.86 -16.74 24.87
N LYS A 377 -14.46 -16.29 25.98
CA LYS A 377 -15.88 -15.99 26.12
C LYS A 377 -16.09 -14.47 26.12
N ILE A 378 -17.11 -14.01 25.40
CA ILE A 378 -17.54 -12.61 25.34
C ILE A 378 -18.98 -12.53 25.85
N ASP A 379 -19.22 -11.73 26.89
CA ASP A 379 -20.56 -11.45 27.41
C ASP A 379 -21.10 -10.18 26.74
N PHE A 380 -22.02 -10.31 25.77
CA PHE A 380 -22.45 -9.17 24.94
C PHE A 380 -23.38 -8.18 25.64
N ALA A 381 -24.11 -8.59 26.69
CA ALA A 381 -24.99 -7.70 27.41
C ALA A 381 -24.18 -6.55 28.07
N GLY A 382 -24.55 -5.30 27.76
CA GLY A 382 -23.87 -4.10 28.28
C GLY A 382 -22.41 -3.97 27.89
N ILE A 383 -21.96 -4.58 26.78
CA ILE A 383 -20.53 -4.59 26.42
C ILE A 383 -19.93 -3.19 26.18
N GLU A 384 -20.71 -2.28 25.58
CA GLU A 384 -20.27 -0.89 25.37
C GLU A 384 -20.20 -0.11 26.69
N ASP A 385 -21.08 -0.41 27.65
CA ASP A 385 -21.12 0.22 28.98
C ASP A 385 -19.86 -0.12 29.81
N ARG A 386 -19.18 -1.23 29.48
CA ARG A 386 -17.92 -1.66 30.10
C ARG A 386 -16.69 -0.98 29.49
N MET A 387 -16.88 -0.03 28.58
CA MET A 387 -15.78 0.71 27.98
C MET A 387 -15.20 1.73 28.96
N GLU A 388 -13.86 1.78 29.03
CA GLU A 388 -13.11 2.77 29.77
C GLU A 388 -12.04 3.41 28.89
N ILE A 389 -11.65 4.64 29.20
CA ILE A 389 -10.60 5.38 28.50
C ILE A 389 -9.28 5.25 29.26
N LEU A 390 -8.24 4.77 28.58
CA LEU A 390 -6.89 4.75 29.16
C LEU A 390 -6.41 6.19 29.42
N PRO A 391 -5.67 6.45 30.51
CA PRO A 391 -5.13 7.77 30.86
C PRO A 391 -3.93 8.15 29.98
N VAL A 392 -4.10 8.06 28.66
CA VAL A 392 -3.16 8.48 27.64
C VAL A 392 -3.68 9.79 27.06
N LYS A 393 -2.83 10.81 26.99
CA LYS A 393 -3.19 12.12 26.42
C LYS A 393 -3.81 11.92 25.03
N ALA A 394 -4.97 12.51 24.76
CA ALA A 394 -5.59 12.46 23.44
C ALA A 394 -4.67 13.06 22.35
N GLY A 395 -4.91 12.71 21.09
CA GLY A 395 -4.11 13.20 19.98
C GLY A 395 -4.42 12.53 18.65
N ASN A 396 -3.60 12.77 17.63
CA ASN A 396 -3.61 11.94 16.42
C ASN A 396 -2.98 10.56 16.72
N LEU A 397 -3.80 9.62 17.18
CA LEU A 397 -3.40 8.27 17.61
C LEU A 397 -3.94 7.23 16.63
N GLY A 398 -3.16 6.18 16.36
CA GLY A 398 -3.59 5.09 15.48
C GLY A 398 -2.64 3.91 15.52
N GLN A 399 -2.90 2.91 14.68
CA GLN A 399 -2.14 1.65 14.58
C GLN A 399 -1.85 1.03 15.95
N LEU A 400 -2.74 0.14 16.42
CA LEU A 400 -2.63 -0.49 17.72
C LEU A 400 -2.07 -1.92 17.62
N THR A 401 -1.35 -2.36 18.65
CA THR A 401 -1.00 -3.77 18.83
C THR A 401 -0.86 -4.08 20.32
N ALA A 402 -1.57 -5.09 20.81
CA ALA A 402 -1.42 -5.53 22.20
C ALA A 402 -0.35 -6.63 22.29
N VAL A 403 0.54 -6.50 23.27
CA VAL A 403 1.50 -7.54 23.69
C VAL A 403 1.35 -7.81 25.19
N ASP A 404 2.03 -8.80 25.74
CA ASP A 404 1.90 -9.08 27.18
C ASP A 404 2.29 -7.85 28.03
N GLY A 405 1.32 -7.38 28.81
CA GLY A 405 1.47 -6.25 29.73
C GLY A 405 1.52 -4.85 29.08
N LYS A 406 1.41 -4.71 27.76
CA LYS A 406 1.52 -3.42 27.07
C LYS A 406 0.57 -3.28 25.88
N LEU A 407 0.10 -2.05 25.64
CA LEU A 407 -0.55 -1.64 24.38
C LEU A 407 0.42 -0.74 23.61
N ILE A 408 0.84 -1.16 22.42
CA ILE A 408 1.68 -0.39 21.50
C ILE A 408 0.79 0.44 20.58
N PHE A 409 1.20 1.68 20.29
CA PHE A 409 0.45 2.58 19.41
C PHE A 409 1.34 3.64 18.75
N MET A 410 0.92 4.13 17.59
CA MET A 410 1.50 5.31 16.93
C MET A 410 0.83 6.59 17.42
N ARG A 411 1.64 7.64 17.62
CA ARG A 411 1.18 9.03 17.70
C ARG A 411 1.77 9.79 16.53
N TYR A 412 0.92 10.33 15.68
CA TYR A 412 1.28 11.13 14.51
C TYR A 412 1.26 12.62 14.85
N PRO A 413 2.01 13.45 14.10
CA PRO A 413 1.86 14.89 14.17
C PRO A 413 0.49 15.33 13.64
N ASN A 414 0.10 16.57 13.98
CA ASN A 414 -1.12 17.14 13.41
C ASN A 414 -0.94 17.40 11.92
N ARG A 415 -2.02 17.24 11.14
CA ARG A 415 -1.99 17.53 9.71
C ARG A 415 -1.62 19.01 9.51
N GLY A 416 -0.61 19.26 8.66
CA GLY A 416 -0.09 20.61 8.40
C GLY A 416 1.12 21.01 9.26
N GLU A 417 1.51 20.22 10.26
CA GLU A 417 2.69 20.50 11.08
C GLU A 417 4.00 20.30 10.28
N ARG A 418 4.77 21.39 10.07
CA ARG A 418 5.92 21.40 9.15
C ARG A 418 7.11 20.53 9.58
N ASN A 419 7.30 20.32 10.88
CA ASN A 419 8.46 19.59 11.45
C ASN A 419 8.06 18.44 12.39
N GLY A 420 6.77 18.10 12.42
CA GLY A 420 6.25 17.06 13.31
C GLY A 420 6.75 15.68 12.94
N LYS A 421 7.11 14.87 13.94
CA LYS A 421 7.57 13.48 13.76
C LYS A 421 6.65 12.53 14.47
N ALA A 422 6.26 11.46 13.77
CA ALA A 422 5.51 10.38 14.39
C ALA A 422 6.37 9.66 15.44
N THR A 423 5.74 9.21 16.52
CA THR A 423 6.37 8.47 17.61
C THR A 423 5.66 7.14 17.80
N LEU A 424 6.45 6.10 18.00
CA LEU A 424 5.97 4.79 18.41
C LEU A 424 6.05 4.70 19.94
N ASN A 425 4.94 4.37 20.58
CA ASN A 425 4.79 4.40 22.03
C ASN A 425 4.22 3.08 22.55
N TYR A 426 4.35 2.83 23.85
CA TYR A 426 3.53 1.86 24.55
C TYR A 426 2.94 2.43 25.83
N TYR A 427 1.73 1.97 26.16
CA TYR A 427 1.13 2.11 27.48
C TYR A 427 1.36 0.83 28.28
N ASP A 428 2.05 0.95 29.42
CA ASP A 428 2.38 -0.17 30.29
C ASP A 428 1.27 -0.39 31.32
N PHE A 429 0.61 -1.55 31.28
CA PHE A 429 -0.55 -1.84 32.13
C PHE A 429 -0.18 -1.89 33.62
N LYS A 430 1.06 -2.29 33.95
CA LYS A 430 1.51 -2.39 35.34
C LYS A 430 1.87 -1.04 35.92
N SER A 431 2.53 -0.15 35.18
CA SER A 431 2.91 1.17 35.69
C SER A 431 1.89 2.27 35.39
N ARG A 432 0.93 2.02 34.49
CA ARG A 432 -0.04 3.01 33.97
C ARG A 432 0.63 4.24 33.36
N LYS A 433 1.76 4.03 32.69
CA LYS A 433 2.53 5.11 32.06
C LYS A 433 2.68 4.85 30.57
N THR A 434 2.55 5.92 29.80
CA THR A 434 2.95 5.96 28.40
C THR A 434 4.46 6.19 28.31
N LYS A 435 5.13 5.39 27.49
CA LYS A 435 6.57 5.49 27.23
C LYS A 435 6.82 5.48 25.72
N LYS A 436 7.76 6.32 25.27
CA LYS A 436 8.18 6.40 23.88
C LYS A 436 9.19 5.28 23.59
N ILE A 437 8.91 4.45 22.58
CA ILE A 437 9.87 3.45 22.07
C ILE A 437 10.90 4.17 21.19
N ILE A 438 10.44 4.86 20.15
CA ILE A 438 11.31 5.50 19.15
C ILE A 438 10.53 6.59 18.40
N GLU A 439 11.26 7.53 17.79
CA GLU A 439 10.72 8.67 17.04
C GLU A 439 11.15 8.64 15.57
N GLY A 440 10.30 9.23 14.71
CA GLY A 440 10.51 9.32 13.26
C GLY A 440 10.23 8.00 12.55
N VAL A 441 9.25 7.23 13.03
CA VAL A 441 8.84 5.94 12.45
C VAL A 441 7.66 6.17 11.52
N ASN A 442 7.70 5.56 10.33
CA ASN A 442 6.63 5.63 9.33
C ASN A 442 5.65 4.45 9.43
N GLY A 443 6.04 3.38 10.13
CA GLY A 443 5.21 2.20 10.37
C GLY A 443 5.95 1.14 11.18
N TYR A 444 5.22 0.19 11.73
CA TYR A 444 5.79 -0.93 12.49
C TYR A 444 5.00 -2.22 12.29
N ASP A 445 5.60 -3.35 12.65
CA ASP A 445 4.89 -4.62 12.83
C ASP A 445 5.54 -5.42 13.98
N VAL A 446 4.73 -6.14 14.75
CA VAL A 446 5.21 -6.91 15.92
C VAL A 446 5.45 -8.35 15.51
N THR A 447 6.54 -8.95 16.01
CA THR A 447 6.82 -10.37 15.76
C THR A 447 5.71 -11.24 16.34
N ALA A 448 5.36 -12.37 15.71
CA ALA A 448 4.25 -13.20 16.17
C ALA A 448 4.44 -13.72 17.61
N ASP A 449 5.69 -13.87 18.07
CA ASP A 449 5.99 -14.22 19.47
C ASP A 449 5.81 -13.06 20.47
N GLY A 450 5.51 -11.85 19.99
CA GLY A 450 5.23 -10.65 20.77
C GLY A 450 6.46 -10.02 21.45
N LYS A 451 7.69 -10.45 21.12
CA LYS A 451 8.91 -10.01 21.85
C LYS A 451 9.66 -8.87 21.19
N SER A 452 9.56 -8.74 19.87
CA SER A 452 10.28 -7.74 19.09
C SER A 452 9.34 -6.97 18.18
N ILE A 453 9.83 -5.84 17.68
CA ILE A 453 9.10 -4.98 16.77
C ILE A 453 9.99 -4.61 15.58
N MET A 454 9.47 -4.81 14.38
CA MET A 454 10.01 -4.25 13.16
C MET A 454 9.56 -2.80 13.06
N VAL A 455 10.49 -1.89 12.79
CA VAL A 455 10.20 -0.47 12.57
C VAL A 455 10.70 -0.03 11.20
N LEU A 456 9.92 0.81 10.53
CA LEU A 456 10.29 1.51 9.30
C LEU A 456 10.58 2.96 9.62
N LYS A 457 11.75 3.46 9.23
CA LYS A 457 12.19 4.83 9.48
C LYS A 457 12.82 5.42 8.24
N GLY A 458 12.07 6.27 7.53
CA GLY A 458 12.44 6.72 6.19
C GLY A 458 12.53 5.53 5.24
N ARG A 459 13.70 5.32 4.63
CA ARG A 459 13.96 4.16 3.76
C ARG A 459 14.55 2.95 4.49
N ASP A 460 14.88 3.10 5.78
CA ASP A 460 15.51 2.06 6.58
C ASP A 460 14.47 1.20 7.31
N ALA A 461 14.83 -0.04 7.60
CA ALA A 461 14.09 -0.91 8.51
C ALA A 461 15.02 -1.57 9.53
N GLY A 462 14.46 -2.05 10.63
CA GLY A 462 15.17 -2.96 11.54
C GLY A 462 14.30 -3.49 12.66
N ILE A 463 14.84 -4.47 13.39
CA ILE A 463 14.15 -5.19 14.46
C ILE A 463 14.72 -4.75 15.80
N ILE A 464 13.88 -4.15 16.64
CA ILE A 464 14.24 -3.64 17.96
C ILE A 464 13.41 -4.32 19.07
N LYS A 465 13.82 -4.13 20.32
CA LYS A 465 13.05 -4.61 21.49
C LYS A 465 11.89 -3.67 21.79
N ILE A 466 10.85 -4.20 22.44
CA ILE A 466 9.73 -3.39 22.95
C ILE A 466 10.12 -2.80 24.31
N ALA A 467 10.83 -1.68 24.28
CA ALA A 467 11.32 -0.97 25.46
C ALA A 467 11.36 0.55 25.20
N GLU A 468 11.55 1.37 26.23
CA GLU A 468 11.66 2.82 26.05
C GLU A 468 12.97 3.22 25.37
N ASN A 469 12.98 4.39 24.72
CA ASN A 469 14.18 5.08 24.23
C ASN A 469 15.10 4.23 23.34
N GLN A 470 14.50 3.36 22.53
CA GLN A 470 15.22 2.55 21.55
C GLN A 470 15.80 3.41 20.42
N LYS A 471 16.87 2.90 19.82
CA LYS A 471 17.52 3.46 18.62
C LYS A 471 17.55 2.40 17.53
N LEU A 472 17.47 2.84 16.27
CA LEU A 472 17.68 1.98 15.12
C LEU A 472 19.18 1.92 14.79
N SER A 473 19.96 1.29 15.68
CA SER A 473 21.43 1.20 15.52
C SER A 473 21.85 0.16 14.49
N LYS A 474 21.10 -0.94 14.37
CA LYS A 474 21.30 -1.98 13.36
C LYS A 474 20.17 -1.91 12.34
N LYS A 475 20.53 -1.59 11.10
CA LYS A 475 19.61 -1.54 9.96
C LYS A 475 19.70 -2.84 9.19
N VAL A 476 18.57 -3.23 8.59
CA VAL A 476 18.52 -4.35 7.64
C VAL A 476 19.24 -3.91 6.37
N ASP A 477 20.13 -4.76 5.85
CA ASP A 477 20.84 -4.51 4.61
C ASP A 477 20.00 -4.95 3.41
N PHE A 478 19.62 -3.97 2.59
CA PHE A 478 18.83 -4.18 1.38
C PHE A 478 19.68 -4.22 0.10
N SER A 479 21.01 -4.03 0.18
CA SER A 479 21.87 -3.90 -0.99
C SER A 479 21.98 -5.20 -1.81
N ASN A 480 21.55 -6.33 -1.26
CA ASN A 480 21.58 -7.64 -1.92
C ASN A 480 20.20 -8.09 -2.44
N MET A 481 19.22 -7.18 -2.50
CA MET A 481 17.94 -7.43 -3.15
C MET A 481 18.08 -7.34 -4.68
N ASN A 482 18.59 -8.40 -5.30
CA ASN A 482 18.81 -8.45 -6.74
C ASN A 482 17.79 -9.37 -7.43
N MET A 483 17.32 -8.94 -8.59
CA MET A 483 16.39 -9.66 -9.47
C MET A 483 16.99 -9.73 -10.87
N ASN A 484 16.86 -10.88 -11.54
CA ASN A 484 17.11 -10.98 -12.97
C ASN A 484 15.82 -10.56 -13.69
N ILE A 485 15.85 -9.37 -14.30
CA ILE A 485 14.73 -8.81 -15.03
C ILE A 485 14.85 -9.22 -16.48
N ASN A 486 13.81 -9.81 -17.03
CA ASN A 486 13.59 -9.92 -18.47
C ASN A 486 12.56 -8.85 -18.87
N PRO A 487 12.96 -7.74 -19.51
CA PRO A 487 12.05 -6.65 -19.85
C PRO A 487 10.84 -7.10 -20.66
N ARG A 488 11.00 -8.04 -21.61
CA ARG A 488 9.87 -8.53 -22.42
C ARG A 488 8.81 -9.24 -21.57
N GLU A 489 9.25 -10.12 -20.68
CA GLU A 489 8.34 -10.82 -19.76
C GLU A 489 7.63 -9.83 -18.81
N GLU A 490 8.41 -8.91 -18.24
CA GLU A 490 7.92 -7.91 -17.30
C GLU A 490 6.90 -6.98 -17.96
N TRP A 491 7.14 -6.54 -19.20
CA TRP A 491 6.23 -5.63 -19.89
C TRP A 491 4.88 -6.29 -20.24
N HIS A 492 4.90 -7.58 -20.58
CA HIS A 492 3.66 -8.36 -20.73
C HIS A 492 2.89 -8.48 -19.40
N GLN A 493 3.60 -8.72 -18.30
CA GLN A 493 3.00 -8.73 -16.96
C GLN A 493 2.39 -7.36 -16.61
N ILE A 494 3.14 -6.27 -16.80
CA ILE A 494 2.68 -4.90 -16.54
C ILE A 494 1.43 -4.57 -17.36
N PHE A 495 1.43 -4.89 -18.66
CA PHE A 495 0.29 -4.63 -19.53
C PHE A 495 -0.96 -5.41 -19.07
N ARG A 496 -0.80 -6.69 -18.71
CA ARG A 496 -1.87 -7.51 -18.13
C ARG A 496 -2.36 -6.96 -16.80
N GLU A 497 -1.45 -6.51 -15.93
CA GLU A 497 -1.82 -5.92 -14.64
C GLU A 497 -2.65 -4.64 -14.83
N VAL A 498 -2.25 -3.74 -15.73
CA VAL A 498 -3.05 -2.54 -16.03
C VAL A 498 -4.44 -2.92 -16.54
N TRP A 499 -4.51 -3.85 -17.49
CA TRP A 499 -5.79 -4.35 -18.00
C TRP A 499 -6.68 -4.92 -16.88
N ARG A 500 -6.12 -5.69 -15.94
CA ARG A 500 -6.86 -6.25 -14.79
C ARG A 500 -7.29 -5.18 -13.80
N LEU A 501 -6.42 -4.22 -13.49
CA LEU A 501 -6.72 -3.14 -12.54
C LEU A 501 -7.91 -2.31 -13.03
N GLU A 502 -7.95 -1.94 -14.31
CA GLU A 502 -9.11 -1.23 -14.85
C GLU A 502 -10.37 -2.10 -14.81
N ARG A 503 -10.28 -3.37 -15.21
CA ARG A 503 -11.42 -4.30 -15.12
C ARG A 503 -11.97 -4.40 -13.70
N ASP A 504 -11.10 -4.41 -12.70
CA ASP A 504 -11.44 -4.73 -11.31
C ASP A 504 -11.81 -3.49 -10.48
N TYR A 505 -11.36 -2.29 -10.86
CA TYR A 505 -11.60 -1.03 -10.11
C TYR A 505 -12.38 0.04 -10.86
N PHE A 506 -12.59 -0.08 -12.18
CA PHE A 506 -13.30 0.95 -12.91
C PHE A 506 -14.74 1.09 -12.39
N TYR A 507 -15.20 2.34 -12.23
CA TYR A 507 -16.44 2.62 -11.51
C TYR A 507 -17.69 2.07 -12.22
N ASP A 508 -17.66 1.97 -13.55
CA ASP A 508 -18.69 1.32 -14.34
C ASP A 508 -18.27 -0.10 -14.67
N LYS A 509 -18.93 -1.09 -14.05
CA LYS A 509 -18.66 -2.52 -14.29
C LYS A 509 -18.82 -2.95 -15.76
N ASN A 510 -19.55 -2.18 -16.57
CA ASN A 510 -19.72 -2.43 -18.00
C ASN A 510 -18.69 -1.69 -18.87
N MET A 511 -17.70 -1.01 -18.28
CA MET A 511 -16.61 -0.32 -18.99
C MET A 511 -17.12 0.68 -20.03
N HIS A 512 -18.20 1.41 -19.76
CA HIS A 512 -18.91 2.27 -20.73
C HIS A 512 -19.37 1.55 -22.01
N GLY A 513 -19.62 0.24 -21.93
CA GLY A 513 -20.00 -0.60 -23.06
C GLY A 513 -18.82 -1.10 -23.91
N VAL A 514 -17.58 -0.86 -23.48
CA VAL A 514 -16.37 -1.35 -24.16
C VAL A 514 -16.17 -2.84 -23.87
N ASP A 515 -15.98 -3.65 -24.90
CA ASP A 515 -15.53 -5.03 -24.74
C ASP A 515 -14.04 -5.03 -24.32
N TRP A 516 -13.83 -4.98 -23.00
CA TRP A 516 -12.51 -4.84 -22.41
C TRP A 516 -11.60 -6.06 -22.66
N ASN A 517 -12.17 -7.26 -22.72
CA ASN A 517 -11.43 -8.47 -23.07
C ASN A 517 -10.95 -8.43 -24.53
N LYS A 518 -11.77 -7.88 -25.44
CA LYS A 518 -11.37 -7.64 -26.81
C LYS A 518 -10.25 -6.59 -26.89
N MET A 519 -10.32 -5.52 -26.10
CA MET A 519 -9.26 -4.49 -26.11
C MET A 519 -7.91 -5.07 -25.69
N TYR A 520 -7.87 -5.95 -24.67
CA TYR A 520 -6.64 -6.68 -24.34
C TYR A 520 -6.04 -7.39 -25.55
N LYS A 521 -6.85 -8.16 -26.29
CA LYS A 521 -6.40 -8.90 -27.50
C LYS A 521 -5.96 -7.98 -28.64
N VAL A 522 -6.53 -6.78 -28.74
CA VAL A 522 -6.18 -5.79 -29.77
C VAL A 522 -4.82 -5.17 -29.50
N TYR A 523 -4.53 -4.84 -28.24
CA TYR A 523 -3.35 -4.06 -27.85
C TYR A 523 -2.17 -4.92 -27.33
N SER A 524 -2.41 -6.09 -26.74
CA SER A 524 -1.33 -6.94 -26.20
C SER A 524 -0.24 -7.31 -27.22
N PRO A 525 -0.54 -7.58 -28.52
CA PRO A 525 0.51 -7.88 -29.50
C PRO A 525 1.42 -6.69 -29.83
N LEU A 526 1.03 -5.46 -29.47
CA LEU A 526 1.90 -4.29 -29.65
C LEU A 526 3.03 -4.26 -28.61
N ILE A 527 2.89 -4.97 -27.49
CA ILE A 527 3.96 -5.08 -26.48
C ILE A 527 5.19 -5.80 -27.03
N ASP A 528 5.01 -6.76 -27.94
CA ASP A 528 6.13 -7.46 -28.59
C ASP A 528 6.99 -6.55 -29.46
N GLN A 529 6.43 -5.44 -29.93
CA GLN A 529 7.09 -4.43 -30.76
C GLN A 529 7.78 -3.34 -29.92
N CYS A 530 7.50 -3.27 -28.62
CA CYS A 530 8.12 -2.29 -27.74
C CYS A 530 9.60 -2.61 -27.54
N VAL A 531 10.45 -1.57 -27.59
CA VAL A 531 11.89 -1.68 -27.31
C VAL A 531 12.30 -0.78 -26.15
N THR A 532 11.42 0.11 -25.69
CA THR A 532 11.64 0.94 -24.51
C THR A 532 10.43 0.91 -23.56
N ARG A 533 10.65 1.28 -22.29
CA ARG A 533 9.55 1.46 -21.33
C ARG A 533 8.59 2.59 -21.75
N TYR A 534 9.04 3.55 -22.56
CA TYR A 534 8.20 4.60 -23.13
C TYR A 534 7.17 4.00 -24.10
N ASP A 535 7.59 3.10 -24.99
CA ASP A 535 6.70 2.42 -25.95
C ASP A 535 5.58 1.65 -25.22
N VAL A 536 5.95 0.95 -24.14
CA VAL A 536 4.98 0.23 -23.29
C VAL A 536 3.97 1.20 -22.68
N ASN A 537 4.42 2.35 -22.17
CA ASN A 537 3.51 3.40 -21.70
C ASN A 537 2.65 3.95 -22.84
N PHE A 538 3.21 4.11 -24.04
CA PHE A 538 2.44 4.55 -25.20
C PHE A 538 1.26 3.59 -25.46
N VAL A 539 1.55 2.30 -25.62
CA VAL A 539 0.55 1.23 -25.84
C VAL A 539 -0.46 1.15 -24.69
N ILE A 540 -0.02 1.21 -23.43
CA ILE A 540 -0.91 1.23 -22.26
C ILE A 540 -1.92 2.37 -22.37
N GLY A 541 -1.51 3.57 -22.74
CA GLY A 541 -2.46 4.69 -22.83
C GLY A 541 -3.41 4.59 -24.01
N GLN A 542 -3.00 3.92 -25.09
CA GLN A 542 -3.93 3.60 -26.19
C GLN A 542 -5.02 2.64 -25.69
N LEU A 543 -4.65 1.61 -24.91
CA LEU A 543 -5.62 0.72 -24.24
C LEU A 543 -6.54 1.51 -23.28
N LEU A 544 -5.97 2.34 -22.40
CA LEU A 544 -6.75 3.11 -21.41
C LEU A 544 -7.71 4.10 -22.07
N GLY A 545 -7.30 4.71 -23.20
CA GLY A 545 -8.12 5.65 -23.96
C GLY A 545 -9.45 5.06 -24.45
N GLU A 546 -9.52 3.74 -24.65
CA GLU A 546 -10.76 3.07 -25.09
C GLU A 546 -11.91 3.24 -24.10
N MET A 547 -11.63 3.40 -22.79
CA MET A 547 -12.66 3.58 -21.77
C MET A 547 -13.37 4.93 -21.85
N ASN A 548 -12.83 5.89 -22.63
CA ASN A 548 -13.38 7.23 -22.77
C ASN A 548 -13.69 7.89 -21.41
N ALA A 549 -12.72 7.81 -20.50
CA ALA A 549 -12.84 8.31 -19.14
C ALA A 549 -11.63 9.18 -18.76
N SER A 550 -11.88 10.28 -18.05
CA SER A 550 -10.83 11.10 -17.45
C SER A 550 -10.09 10.36 -16.32
N HIS A 551 -8.94 10.88 -15.89
CA HIS A 551 -8.14 10.34 -14.78
C HIS A 551 -7.61 8.90 -14.97
N THR A 552 -7.59 8.42 -16.22
CA THR A 552 -6.97 7.15 -16.65
C THR A 552 -5.49 7.36 -16.96
N TYR A 553 -4.73 7.82 -15.96
CA TYR A 553 -3.34 8.24 -16.13
C TYR A 553 -2.39 7.06 -16.36
N LYS A 554 -1.32 7.32 -17.11
CA LYS A 554 -0.18 6.42 -17.31
C LYS A 554 1.14 7.15 -17.06
N GLY A 555 2.15 6.44 -16.57
CA GLY A 555 3.49 7.03 -16.39
C GLY A 555 4.44 6.20 -15.54
N GLY A 556 5.65 6.72 -15.36
CA GLY A 556 6.69 6.11 -14.54
C GLY A 556 7.31 4.84 -15.14
N GLY A 557 7.97 4.06 -14.28
CA GLY A 557 8.79 2.92 -14.66
C GLY A 557 10.21 3.30 -15.05
N ASP A 558 10.97 2.33 -15.54
CA ASP A 558 12.36 2.49 -15.98
C ASP A 558 12.44 3.20 -17.35
N GLN A 559 11.98 4.44 -17.40
CA GLN A 559 12.07 5.29 -18.59
C GLN A 559 13.45 5.95 -18.68
N GLU A 560 13.93 6.12 -19.90
CA GLU A 560 15.09 6.91 -20.20
C GLU A 560 14.70 8.40 -20.25
N TYR A 561 15.42 9.23 -19.50
CA TYR A 561 15.21 10.67 -19.48
C TYR A 561 16.48 11.38 -19.95
N SER A 562 16.29 12.37 -20.81
CA SER A 562 17.37 13.31 -21.12
C SER A 562 17.76 14.10 -19.87
N PRO A 563 19.05 14.45 -19.69
CA PRO A 563 19.47 15.32 -18.60
C PRO A 563 18.69 16.63 -18.63
N SER A 564 18.06 16.99 -17.51
CA SER A 564 17.39 18.27 -17.37
C SER A 564 18.33 19.31 -16.76
N LYS A 565 18.28 20.54 -17.27
CA LYS A 565 18.90 21.70 -16.62
C LYS A 565 17.84 22.43 -15.81
N ARG A 566 18.07 22.62 -14.53
CA ARG A 566 17.21 23.48 -13.70
C ARG A 566 17.39 24.92 -14.15
N VAL A 567 16.29 25.58 -14.48
CA VAL A 567 16.26 27.01 -14.78
C VAL A 567 15.82 27.74 -13.52
N GLY A 568 16.63 28.70 -13.06
CA GLY A 568 16.26 29.58 -11.96
C GLY A 568 15.39 30.72 -12.46
N TYR A 569 14.22 30.91 -11.86
CA TYR A 569 13.34 32.05 -12.15
C TYR A 569 13.53 33.13 -11.08
N LEU A 570 13.74 34.38 -11.51
CA LEU A 570 13.85 35.54 -10.63
C LEU A 570 12.52 36.29 -10.48
N GLY A 571 11.42 35.75 -11.01
CA GLY A 571 10.14 36.47 -11.08
C GLY A 571 10.25 37.74 -11.91
N ILE A 572 10.93 37.67 -13.06
CA ILE A 572 11.08 38.79 -14.00
C ILE A 572 10.82 38.36 -15.43
N ASN A 573 10.47 39.32 -16.28
CA ASN A 573 10.56 39.18 -17.73
C ASN A 573 11.85 39.83 -18.23
N TRP A 574 12.51 39.17 -19.18
CA TRP A 574 13.68 39.72 -19.86
C TRP A 574 13.25 40.46 -21.13
N ALA A 575 13.92 41.58 -21.44
CA ALA A 575 13.90 42.18 -22.77
C ALA A 575 15.32 42.25 -23.32
N LYS A 576 15.43 42.25 -24.65
CA LYS A 576 16.70 42.44 -25.35
C LYS A 576 16.91 43.93 -25.62
N GLU A 577 18.10 44.42 -25.35
CA GLU A 577 18.53 45.78 -25.68
C GLU A 577 19.89 45.70 -26.39
N GLY A 578 19.90 45.89 -27.71
CA GLY A 578 21.08 45.64 -28.54
C GLY A 578 21.55 44.20 -28.42
N ASN A 579 22.78 43.99 -27.93
CA ASN A 579 23.37 42.67 -27.66
C ASN A 579 23.28 42.25 -26.18
N LEU A 580 22.56 43.02 -25.35
CA LEU A 580 22.40 42.78 -23.91
C LEU A 580 20.97 42.39 -23.57
N TYR A 581 20.77 41.93 -22.33
CA TYR A 581 19.46 41.74 -21.73
C TYR A 581 19.25 42.79 -20.63
N LYS A 582 18.02 43.27 -20.51
CA LYS A 582 17.57 44.06 -19.37
C LYS A 582 16.38 43.40 -18.69
N VAL A 583 16.17 43.75 -17.42
CA VAL A 583 14.94 43.42 -16.72
C VAL A 583 13.84 44.28 -17.35
N ALA A 584 12.80 43.67 -17.91
CA ALA A 584 11.70 44.40 -18.54
C ALA A 584 10.52 44.62 -17.58
N TYR A 585 10.38 43.69 -16.63
CA TYR A 585 9.32 43.70 -15.65
C TYR A 585 9.70 42.80 -14.48
N ILE A 586 9.48 43.27 -13.26
CA ILE A 586 9.58 42.51 -12.03
C ILE A 586 8.16 42.17 -11.58
N VAL A 587 7.88 40.89 -11.33
CA VAL A 587 6.57 40.44 -10.85
C VAL A 587 6.36 40.91 -9.41
N LYS A 588 5.36 41.77 -9.20
CA LYS A 588 5.04 42.39 -7.90
C LYS A 588 3.82 41.71 -7.27
N PRO A 589 3.89 41.22 -6.02
CA PRO A 589 2.70 40.76 -5.30
C PRO A 589 1.97 41.94 -4.64
N ALA A 590 0.96 41.66 -3.82
CA ALA A 590 0.32 42.66 -2.96
C ALA A 590 1.33 43.27 -1.96
N SER A 591 1.12 44.52 -1.55
CA SER A 591 2.09 45.27 -0.74
C SER A 591 2.39 44.68 0.64
N TRP A 592 1.49 43.86 1.19
CA TRP A 592 1.65 43.18 2.48
C TRP A 592 2.21 41.76 2.34
N GLU A 593 2.45 41.27 1.12
CA GLU A 593 2.99 39.93 0.89
C GLU A 593 4.50 39.91 1.13
N THR A 594 4.95 39.01 2.01
CA THR A 594 6.34 38.91 2.42
C THR A 594 7.03 37.63 1.96
N GLU A 595 6.27 36.57 1.67
CA GLU A 595 6.80 35.24 1.37
C GLU A 595 6.94 34.99 -0.14
N VAL A 596 5.97 35.42 -0.95
CA VAL A 596 5.93 35.12 -2.40
C VAL A 596 6.23 36.37 -3.24
N LYS A 597 7.49 36.80 -3.29
CA LYS A 597 7.93 37.95 -4.10
C LYS A 597 9.21 37.67 -4.87
N SER A 598 9.43 38.42 -5.97
CA SER A 598 10.72 38.38 -6.67
C SER A 598 11.86 38.67 -5.68
N PRO A 599 12.98 37.91 -5.72
CA PRO A 599 14.15 38.22 -4.90
C PRO A 599 14.72 39.60 -5.20
N LEU A 600 14.44 40.18 -6.38
CA LEU A 600 14.91 41.52 -6.75
C LEU A 600 14.11 42.65 -6.06
N MET A 601 12.99 42.33 -5.40
CA MET A 601 12.24 43.27 -4.56
C MET A 601 12.66 43.22 -3.08
N GLN A 602 13.80 42.60 -2.77
CA GLN A 602 14.37 42.67 -1.42
C GLN A 602 14.85 44.09 -1.13
N SER A 603 14.69 44.50 0.13
CA SER A 603 15.12 45.83 0.58
C SER A 603 16.61 46.03 0.29
N GLY A 604 16.96 47.17 -0.31
CA GLY A 604 18.33 47.52 -0.67
C GLY A 604 18.80 47.00 -2.03
N ILE A 605 17.94 46.33 -2.81
CA ILE A 605 18.23 46.02 -4.21
C ILE A 605 17.67 47.15 -5.08
N GLU A 606 18.55 47.79 -5.85
CA GLU A 606 18.25 48.89 -6.77
C GLU A 606 18.40 48.38 -8.22
N ILE A 607 17.39 47.64 -8.71
CA ILE A 607 17.33 47.18 -10.11
C ILE A 607 16.11 47.81 -10.76
N GLU A 608 16.32 48.50 -11.88
CA GLU A 608 15.29 49.18 -12.67
C GLU A 608 14.73 48.29 -13.80
N GLU A 609 13.50 48.57 -14.21
CA GLU A 609 12.76 47.95 -15.34
C GLU A 609 12.99 48.72 -16.66
#